data_AF-A0A2U1K8U4-F1
#
_entry.id   AF-A0A2U1K8U4-F1
#
_cell.length_a   1.000
_cell.length_b   1.000
_cell.length_c   1.000
_cell.angle_alpha   90.00
_cell.angle_beta   90.00
_cell.angle_gamma   90.00
#
_symmetry.space_group_name_H-M   'P 1'
#
loop_
_entity.id
_entity.type
_entity.pdbx_description
1 polymer ?
#
loop_
_entity_poly.entity_id
_entity_poly.type
_entity_poly.pdbx_seq_one_letter_code
_entity_poly.pdbx_strand_id
1 'polypeptide(L)'
;MIFSFLSSAKSTLFSPIKHFIHDDFYDIVQRMPLFDQILFMIIHGIDKIGIPWHRLPVFLGLIYLAIRRYIHDEYNLFNVGRTPVGVRFNPADFPYRTADGKFNDPFNEGAGSEGTFFGRNMSPVDQKDKVYIA
;
A
#
# COMPACT_ATOMS: atom_id res chain seq x y z
N MET A 1 10.24 26.16 15.20
CA MET A 1 9.01 26.98 15.15
C MET A 1 8.05 26.51 14.05
N ILE A 2 8.50 26.38 12.79
CA ILE A 2 7.69 25.89 11.64
C ILE A 2 7.09 24.49 11.86
N PHE A 3 7.88 23.52 12.34
CA PHE A 3 7.41 22.17 12.65
C PHE A 3 6.28 22.11 13.70
N SER A 4 6.36 22.95 14.73
CA SER A 4 5.36 23.01 15.80
C SER A 4 4.04 23.61 15.31
N PHE A 5 4.11 24.54 14.35
CA PHE A 5 2.95 25.17 13.74
C PHE A 5 2.23 24.23 12.77
N LEU A 6 2.97 23.50 11.93
CA LEU A 6 2.43 22.45 11.05
C LEU A 6 1.75 21.32 11.84
N SER A 7 2.33 20.92 12.97
CA SER A 7 1.76 19.89 13.85
C SER A 7 0.45 20.35 14.51
N SER A 8 0.39 21.60 14.99
CA SER A 8 -0.81 22.18 15.61
C SER A 8 -1.92 22.47 14.59
N ALA A 9 -1.57 22.88 13.37
CA ALA A 9 -2.52 23.04 12.27
C ALA A 9 -3.10 21.68 11.84
N LYS A 10 -2.28 20.62 11.82
CA LYS A 10 -2.70 19.25 11.51
C LYS A 10 -3.69 18.72 12.57
N SER A 11 -3.44 18.92 13.87
CA SER A 11 -4.37 18.41 14.91
C SER A 11 -5.74 19.11 14.88
N THR A 12 -5.77 20.40 14.54
CA THR A 12 -7.00 21.20 14.52
C THR A 12 -7.85 20.93 13.28
N LEU A 13 -7.23 20.80 12.09
CA LEU A 13 -7.92 20.50 10.83
C LEU A 13 -8.58 19.10 10.85
N PHE A 14 -7.95 18.14 11.54
CA PHE A 14 -8.37 16.73 11.55
C PHE A 14 -9.22 16.32 12.76
N SER A 15 -9.54 17.24 13.68
CA SER A 15 -10.47 16.97 14.79
C SER A 15 -11.87 16.49 14.34
N PRO A 16 -12.57 17.17 13.41
CA PRO A 16 -13.86 16.67 12.90
C PRO A 16 -13.73 15.43 12.00
N ILE A 17 -12.52 15.15 11.50
CA ILE A 17 -12.23 14.01 10.62
C ILE A 17 -12.27 12.68 11.40
N LYS A 18 -12.03 12.69 12.71
CA LYS A 18 -12.12 11.48 13.56
C LYS A 18 -13.50 10.82 13.50
N HIS A 19 -14.57 11.59 13.38
CA HIS A 19 -15.94 11.06 13.29
C HIS A 19 -16.31 10.61 11.86
N PHE A 20 -15.50 10.97 10.86
CA PHE A 20 -15.76 10.62 9.48
C PHE A 20 -15.12 9.28 9.09
N ILE A 21 -13.94 8.99 9.63
CA ILE A 21 -13.19 7.77 9.39
C ILE A 21 -13.76 6.61 10.22
N HIS A 22 -13.90 5.44 9.61
CA HIS A 22 -14.26 4.21 10.34
C HIS A 22 -13.16 3.83 11.36
N ASP A 23 -13.54 3.43 12.57
CA ASP A 23 -12.60 3.20 13.69
C ASP A 23 -11.44 2.28 13.32
N ASP A 24 -11.69 1.22 12.56
CA ASP A 24 -10.67 0.26 12.08
C ASP A 24 -9.55 0.89 11.24
N PHE A 25 -9.77 2.05 10.63
CA PHE A 25 -8.76 2.74 9.81
C PHE A 25 -8.01 3.83 10.58
N TYR A 26 -8.37 4.10 11.82
CA TYR A 26 -7.81 5.20 12.58
C TYR A 26 -6.29 5.08 12.73
N ASP A 27 -5.83 3.90 13.15
CA ASP A 27 -4.42 3.64 13.41
C ASP A 27 -3.55 3.78 12.16
N ILE A 28 -4.04 3.31 11.01
CA ILE A 28 -3.26 3.39 9.77
C ILE A 28 -3.25 4.82 9.22
N VAL A 29 -4.39 5.52 9.21
CA VAL A 29 -4.49 6.90 8.70
C VAL A 29 -3.65 7.87 9.53
N GLN A 30 -3.57 7.68 10.85
CA GLN A 30 -2.72 8.52 11.70
C GLN A 30 -1.22 8.44 11.34
N ARG A 31 -0.76 7.28 10.88
CA ARG A 31 0.64 7.05 10.51
C ARG A 31 0.98 7.57 9.11
N MET A 32 -0.02 7.82 8.29
CA MET A 32 0.16 8.35 6.93
C MET A 32 0.72 9.79 6.93
N PRO A 33 1.51 10.18 5.92
CA PRO A 33 1.83 11.58 5.66
C PRO A 33 0.56 12.34 5.27
N LEU A 34 0.59 13.67 5.39
CA LEU A 34 -0.59 14.52 5.20
C LEU A 34 -1.22 14.37 3.81
N PHE A 35 -0.40 14.18 2.77
CA PHE A 35 -0.89 13.97 1.41
C PHE A 35 -1.77 12.71 1.31
N ASP A 36 -1.27 11.58 1.82
CA ASP A 36 -1.98 10.30 1.78
C ASP A 36 -3.22 10.30 2.67
N GLN A 37 -3.19 11.04 3.79
CA GLN A 37 -4.39 11.28 4.61
C GLN A 37 -5.48 11.98 3.79
N ILE A 38 -5.15 13.00 3.00
CA ILE A 38 -6.11 13.70 2.13
C ILE A 38 -6.65 12.75 1.06
N LEU A 39 -5.76 11.99 0.41
CA LEU A 39 -6.14 11.01 -0.60
C LEU A 39 -7.08 9.93 -0.05
N PHE A 40 -6.76 9.39 1.13
CA PHE A 40 -7.62 8.44 1.84
C PHE A 40 -9.00 9.04 2.13
N MET A 41 -9.04 10.30 2.60
CA MET A 41 -10.31 10.97 2.89
C MET A 41 -11.19 11.14 1.65
N ILE A 42 -10.59 11.41 0.47
CA ILE A 42 -11.33 11.50 -0.80
C ILE A 42 -11.98 10.15 -1.14
N ILE A 43 -11.20 9.06 -1.14
CA ILE A 43 -11.74 7.73 -1.51
C ILE A 43 -12.72 7.21 -0.46
N HIS A 44 -12.43 7.39 0.84
CA HIS A 44 -13.28 6.95 1.92
C HIS A 44 -14.60 7.73 1.94
N GLY A 45 -14.56 9.02 1.59
CA GLY A 45 -15.77 9.82 1.43
C GLY A 45 -16.67 9.30 0.31
N ILE A 46 -16.09 8.99 -0.85
CA ILE A 46 -16.83 8.38 -1.98
C ILE A 46 -17.43 7.03 -1.55
N ASP A 47 -16.64 6.18 -0.88
CA ASP A 47 -17.10 4.88 -0.38
C ASP A 47 -18.27 5.02 0.60
N LYS A 48 -18.21 6.00 1.51
CA LYS A 48 -19.22 6.22 2.57
C LYS A 48 -20.51 6.84 2.06
N ILE A 49 -20.44 7.70 1.04
CA ILE A 49 -21.64 8.30 0.40
C ILE A 49 -22.49 7.22 -0.29
N GLY A 50 -21.95 6.01 -0.51
CA GLY A 50 -22.69 4.89 -1.08
C GLY A 50 -22.89 5.00 -2.59
N ILE A 51 -22.27 6.00 -3.24
CA ILE A 51 -22.13 6.04 -4.70
C ILE A 51 -20.92 5.18 -5.04
N PRO A 52 -21.12 3.99 -5.65
CA PRO A 52 -19.99 3.16 -6.03
C PRO A 52 -19.14 3.88 -7.07
N TRP A 53 -17.82 3.81 -6.95
CA TRP A 53 -16.87 4.46 -7.88
C TRP A 53 -17.14 4.11 -9.35
N HIS A 54 -17.64 2.90 -9.62
CA HIS A 54 -17.98 2.42 -10.96
C HIS A 54 -19.27 3.04 -11.53
N ARG A 55 -19.99 3.85 -10.76
CA ARG A 55 -21.14 4.65 -11.22
C ARG A 55 -20.78 6.12 -11.49
N LEU A 56 -19.53 6.52 -11.24
CA LEU A 56 -19.06 7.86 -11.57
C LEU A 56 -18.84 7.98 -13.10
N PRO A 57 -18.87 9.21 -13.65
CA PRO A 57 -18.29 9.50 -14.96
C PRO A 57 -16.88 8.89 -15.07
N VAL A 58 -16.55 8.35 -16.24
CA VAL A 58 -15.35 7.52 -16.44
C VAL A 58 -14.07 8.18 -15.90
N PHE A 59 -13.85 9.46 -16.19
CA PHE A 59 -12.65 10.16 -15.73
C PHE A 59 -12.58 10.28 -14.20
N LEU A 60 -13.71 10.47 -13.50
CA LEU A 60 -13.76 10.47 -12.03
C LEU A 60 -13.52 9.06 -11.47
N GLY A 61 -14.07 8.03 -12.12
CA GLY A 61 -13.78 6.63 -11.78
C GLY A 61 -12.28 6.30 -11.92
N LEU A 62 -11.63 6.78 -12.98
CA LEU A 62 -10.19 6.61 -13.17
C LEU A 62 -9.36 7.33 -12.11
N ILE A 63 -9.74 8.55 -11.73
CA ILE A 63 -9.08 9.29 -10.64
C ILE A 63 -9.21 8.51 -9.33
N TYR A 64 -10.41 8.05 -9.00
CA TYR A 64 -10.64 7.22 -7.82
C TYR A 64 -9.76 5.97 -7.82
N LEU A 65 -9.72 5.22 -8.92
CA LEU A 65 -8.92 4.00 -9.04
C LEU A 65 -7.42 4.28 -8.95
N ALA A 66 -6.94 5.38 -9.53
CA ALA A 66 -5.54 5.78 -9.44
C ALA A 66 -5.15 6.08 -7.99
N ILE A 67 -5.99 6.81 -7.25
CA ILE A 67 -5.77 7.10 -5.83
C ILE A 67 -5.80 5.82 -5.00
N ARG A 68 -6.82 4.96 -5.20
CA ARG A 68 -6.95 3.68 -4.48
C ARG A 68 -5.75 2.77 -4.73
N ARG A 69 -5.29 2.67 -5.98
CA ARG A 69 -4.10 1.89 -6.34
C ARG A 69 -2.84 2.43 -5.66
N TYR A 70 -2.63 3.76 -5.71
CA TYR A 70 -1.49 4.39 -5.05
C TYR A 70 -1.44 4.07 -3.54
N ILE A 71 -2.57 4.18 -2.84
CA ILE A 71 -2.65 3.83 -1.41
C ILE A 71 -2.37 2.33 -1.19
N HIS A 72 -2.85 1.44 -2.06
CA HIS A 72 -2.53 0.01 -1.95
C HIS A 72 -1.05 -0.28 -2.20
N ASP A 73 -0.42 0.37 -3.16
CA ASP A 73 1.00 0.17 -3.44
C ASP A 73 1.86 0.61 -2.24
N GLU A 74 1.50 1.70 -1.56
CA GLU A 74 2.25 2.24 -0.43
C GLU A 74 2.02 1.46 0.89
N TYR A 75 0.78 1.04 1.15
CA TYR A 75 0.38 0.50 2.46
C TYR A 75 0.06 -1.00 2.47
N ASN A 76 0.01 -1.65 1.30
CA ASN A 76 -0.35 -3.06 1.15
C ASN A 76 0.71 -3.87 0.38
N LEU A 77 1.98 -3.46 0.36
CA LEU A 77 3.08 -4.27 -0.17
C LEU A 77 4.09 -4.59 0.93
N PHE A 78 3.93 -5.76 1.57
CA PHE A 78 4.82 -6.23 2.62
C PHE A 78 5.84 -7.22 2.07
N ASN A 79 7.13 -6.86 2.19
CA ASN A 79 8.21 -7.79 1.90
C ASN A 79 8.28 -8.90 2.95
N VAL A 80 8.61 -10.12 2.53
CA VAL A 80 8.72 -11.30 3.40
C VAL A 80 10.12 -11.89 3.27
N GLY A 81 10.73 -12.24 4.41
CA GLY A 81 12.11 -12.67 4.47
C GLY A 81 13.09 -11.49 4.48
N ARG A 82 14.37 -11.79 4.28
CA ARG A 82 15.39 -10.75 4.15
C ARG A 82 15.30 -10.16 2.75
N THR A 83 15.18 -8.84 2.63
CA THR A 83 15.36 -8.16 1.34
C THR A 83 16.76 -8.50 0.83
N PRO A 84 16.89 -9.27 -0.26
CA PRO A 84 18.19 -9.59 -0.81
C PRO A 84 18.81 -8.29 -1.31
N VAL A 85 19.91 -7.87 -0.69
CA VAL A 85 20.78 -6.87 -1.31
C VAL A 85 21.61 -7.66 -2.33
N GLY A 86 21.12 -7.73 -3.56
CA GLY A 86 21.81 -8.48 -4.61
C GLY A 86 23.22 -7.94 -4.82
N VAL A 87 24.16 -8.80 -5.21
CA VAL A 87 25.40 -8.32 -5.82
C VAL A 87 25.00 -7.59 -7.09
N ARG A 88 25.51 -6.36 -7.29
CA ARG A 88 25.20 -5.61 -8.51
C ARG A 88 25.61 -6.42 -9.72
N PHE A 89 24.68 -6.62 -10.65
CA PHE A 89 24.94 -7.23 -11.95
C PHE A 89 24.57 -6.22 -13.04
N ASN A 90 25.07 -6.44 -14.26
CA ASN A 90 24.70 -5.64 -15.40
C ASN A 90 23.51 -6.28 -16.13
N PRO A 91 22.33 -5.62 -16.21
CA PRO A 91 21.17 -6.19 -16.90
C PRO A 91 21.43 -6.50 -18.37
N ALA A 92 22.39 -5.82 -19.01
CA ALA A 92 22.76 -6.09 -20.40
C ALA A 92 23.38 -7.49 -20.61
N ASP A 93 23.86 -8.14 -19.55
CA ASP A 93 24.39 -9.51 -19.60
C ASP A 93 23.25 -10.55 -19.66
N PHE A 94 22.03 -10.14 -19.29
CA PHE A 94 20.82 -10.97 -19.26
C PHE A 94 19.67 -10.33 -20.07
N PRO A 95 19.82 -10.12 -21.39
CA PRO A 95 18.79 -9.49 -22.23
C PRO A 95 17.64 -10.45 -22.60
N TYR A 96 17.38 -11.44 -21.75
CA TYR A 96 16.39 -12.49 -21.95
C TYR A 96 15.85 -12.96 -20.59
N ARG A 97 14.71 -13.68 -20.61
CA ARG A 97 14.17 -14.30 -19.39
C ARG A 97 14.93 -15.58 -19.08
N THR A 98 15.54 -15.65 -17.90
CA THR A 98 16.26 -16.83 -17.42
C THR A 98 15.28 -17.95 -17.04
N ALA A 99 15.78 -19.20 -17.02
CA ALA A 99 14.96 -20.37 -16.74
C ALA A 99 14.42 -20.40 -15.30
N ASP A 100 15.17 -19.84 -14.34
CA ASP A 100 14.82 -19.77 -12.93
C ASP A 100 14.21 -18.41 -12.53
N GLY A 101 14.09 -17.46 -13.47
CA GLY A 101 13.52 -16.13 -13.25
C GLY A 101 14.46 -15.12 -12.56
N LYS A 102 15.74 -15.46 -12.36
CA LYS A 102 16.74 -14.52 -11.82
C LYS A 102 17.14 -13.42 -12.79
N PHE A 103 17.81 -12.40 -12.25
CA PHE A 103 18.43 -11.28 -12.98
C PHE A 103 17.43 -10.34 -13.67
N ASN A 104 16.16 -10.34 -13.24
CA ASN A 104 15.13 -9.45 -13.78
C ASN A 104 15.15 -8.06 -13.14
N ASP A 105 15.23 -7.98 -11.81
CA ASP A 105 15.41 -6.70 -11.10
C ASP A 105 16.92 -6.36 -11.02
N PRO A 106 17.38 -5.26 -11.64
CA PRO A 106 18.80 -4.85 -11.62
C PRO A 106 19.43 -4.70 -10.23
N PHE A 107 18.60 -4.52 -9.21
CA PHE A 107 19.04 -4.30 -7.83
C PHE A 107 18.83 -5.53 -6.93
N ASN A 108 18.17 -6.57 -7.45
CA ASN A 108 17.90 -7.80 -6.73
C ASN A 108 17.86 -9.00 -7.69
N GLU A 109 18.99 -9.69 -7.81
CA GLU A 109 19.15 -10.89 -8.64
C GLU A 109 18.02 -11.92 -8.45
N GLY A 110 17.56 -12.12 -7.22
CA GLY A 110 16.57 -13.15 -6.89
C GLY A 110 15.12 -12.67 -6.95
N ALA A 111 14.84 -11.39 -7.23
CA ALA A 111 13.46 -10.90 -7.21
C ALA A 111 12.61 -11.61 -8.27
N GLY A 112 11.61 -12.36 -7.82
CA GLY A 112 10.69 -13.10 -8.70
C GLY A 112 11.24 -14.42 -9.22
N SER A 113 12.40 -14.89 -8.74
CA SER A 113 12.95 -16.19 -9.13
C SER A 113 12.31 -17.36 -8.37
N GLU A 114 12.48 -18.57 -8.89
CA GLU A 114 12.07 -19.80 -8.23
C GLU A 114 12.73 -19.93 -6.84
N GLY A 115 11.99 -20.52 -5.88
CA GLY A 115 12.47 -20.78 -4.53
C GLY A 115 12.50 -19.56 -3.60
N THR A 116 11.90 -18.44 -4.00
CA THR A 116 11.81 -17.23 -3.18
C THR A 116 10.50 -17.11 -2.40
N PHE A 117 10.49 -16.26 -1.37
CA PHE A 117 9.32 -16.05 -0.52
C PHE A 117 8.18 -15.36 -1.28
N PHE A 118 6.94 -15.77 -1.00
CA PHE A 118 5.77 -14.99 -1.37
C PHE A 118 5.65 -13.75 -0.46
N GLY A 119 5.44 -12.58 -1.07
CA GLY A 119 5.09 -11.35 -0.35
C GLY A 119 3.68 -11.42 0.28
N ARG A 120 3.27 -10.34 0.96
CA ARG A 120 1.92 -10.22 1.52
C ARG A 120 1.31 -8.85 1.22
N ASN A 121 -0.02 -8.80 1.15
CA ASN A 121 -0.76 -7.54 1.05
C ASN A 121 -1.42 -7.07 2.35
N MET A 122 -1.42 -7.94 3.36
CA MET A 122 -2.00 -7.69 4.68
C MET A 122 -1.10 -8.33 5.73
N SER A 123 -1.10 -7.74 6.93
CA SER A 123 -0.43 -8.34 8.09
C SER A 123 -0.95 -9.75 8.34
N PRO A 124 -0.08 -10.74 8.58
CA PRO A 124 -0.50 -12.10 8.85
C PRO A 124 -1.29 -12.16 10.17
N VAL A 125 -2.38 -12.93 10.16
CA VAL A 125 -3.15 -13.25 11.36
C VAL A 125 -2.94 -14.73 11.66
N ASP A 126 -2.42 -15.04 12.86
CA ASP A 126 -2.21 -16.43 13.28
C ASP A 126 -3.56 -17.13 13.47
N GLN A 127 -3.68 -18.34 12.92
CA GLN A 127 -4.89 -19.16 12.93
C GLN A 127 -4.58 -20.62 13.28
N LYS A 128 -3.38 -20.94 13.80
CA LYS A 128 -2.99 -22.32 14.15
C LYS A 128 -3.92 -22.99 15.16
N ASP A 129 -4.50 -22.21 16.06
CA ASP A 129 -5.41 -22.72 17.10
C ASP A 129 -6.88 -22.79 16.63
N LYS A 130 -7.17 -22.37 15.39
CA LYS A 130 -8.51 -22.48 14.81
C LYS A 130 -8.65 -23.84 14.15
N VAL A 131 -9.43 -24.72 14.78
CA VAL A 131 -9.88 -25.98 14.18
C VAL A 131 -10.79 -25.63 13.01
N TYR A 132 -10.30 -25.77 11.79
CA TYR A 132 -11.16 -25.80 10.62
C TYR A 132 -11.84 -27.17 10.60
N ILE A 133 -13.12 -27.22 10.93
CA ILE A 133 -13.96 -28.34 10.53
C ILE A 133 -14.10 -28.21 9.02
N ALA A 134 -13.30 -28.98 8.30
CA ALA A 134 -13.43 -29.17 6.85
C ALA A 134 -14.61 -30.11 6.56
#